data_AF-A0A6V8NTS1-F1
#
_entry.id   AF-A0A6V8NTS1-F1
#
_cell.length_a   1.000
_cell.length_b   1.000
_cell.length_c   1.000
_cell.angle_alpha   90.00
_cell.angle_beta   90.00
_cell.angle_gamma   90.00
#
_symmetry.space_group_name_H-M   'P 1'
#
loop_
_entity.id
_entity.type
_entity.pdbx_description
1 polymer ?
#
loop_
_entity_poly.entity_id
_entity_poly.type
_entity_poly.pdbx_seq_one_letter_code
_entity_poly.pdbx_strand_id
1 'polypeptide(L)'
;MNERVRIFGLEDLGAGEVLRVRESGGVYQADVVFDRVGGRRLETVPLDRLQRAPDLFERLSAGDVDSPLDFLLKQLAYQLPLANAGGDLSNSRTDLLPHQILLTLDIIESPRRRFLIADEVGLGKTIETGLIARELFARREAERILIICPAGLTRNWQQELRDCFRLHFDILGIDFADTGYFSWETHDRVIASIDTIKQPRAGSALWAS
;
A
#
# COMPACT_ATOMS: atom_id res chain seq x y z
N MET A 1 -8.47 19.93 22.99
CA MET A 1 -7.69 19.00 23.83
C MET A 1 -8.02 17.63 23.27
N ASN A 2 -7.10 17.00 22.57
CA ASN A 2 -7.38 15.80 21.78
C ASN A 2 -7.53 14.60 22.72
N GLU A 3 -8.78 14.19 22.97
CA GLU A 3 -9.06 13.02 23.80
C GLU A 3 -8.75 11.75 23.03
N ARG A 4 -7.86 10.92 23.60
CA ARG A 4 -7.54 9.61 23.07
C ARG A 4 -8.55 8.60 23.57
N VAL A 5 -9.10 7.81 22.66
CA VAL A 5 -10.15 6.84 22.94
C VAL A 5 -9.81 5.48 22.34
N ARG A 6 -10.28 4.42 23.00
CA ARG A 6 -10.29 3.04 22.48
C ARG A 6 -11.72 2.63 22.19
N ILE A 7 -11.90 1.73 21.24
CA ILE A 7 -13.22 1.17 20.92
C ILE A 7 -13.39 -0.14 21.70
N PHE A 8 -14.47 -0.24 22.47
CA PHE A 8 -14.83 -1.46 23.19
C PHE A 8 -15.09 -2.61 22.21
N GLY A 9 -14.42 -3.75 22.41
CA GLY A 9 -14.51 -4.93 21.54
C GLY A 9 -13.61 -4.90 20.30
N LEU A 10 -12.85 -3.82 20.07
CA LEU A 10 -11.85 -3.71 18.99
C LEU A 10 -10.54 -3.14 19.55
N GLU A 11 -9.99 -3.79 20.57
CA GLU A 11 -8.76 -3.36 21.23
C GLU A 11 -7.55 -3.35 20.28
N ASP A 12 -7.58 -4.19 19.23
CA ASP A 12 -6.58 -4.29 18.16
C ASP A 12 -6.43 -2.99 17.33
N LEU A 13 -7.40 -2.07 17.39
CA LEU A 13 -7.28 -0.76 16.73
C LEU A 13 -6.34 0.19 17.48
N GLY A 14 -6.05 -0.09 18.76
CA GLY A 14 -5.24 0.77 19.61
C GLY A 14 -5.99 2.02 20.07
N ALA A 15 -5.26 3.06 20.48
CA ALA A 15 -5.84 4.33 20.91
C ALA A 15 -5.88 5.33 19.74
N GLY A 16 -7.10 5.75 19.38
CA GLY A 16 -7.35 6.75 18.35
C GLY A 16 -7.64 8.12 18.93
N GLU A 17 -7.62 9.15 18.09
CA GLU A 17 -7.92 10.53 18.44
C GLU A 17 -9.33 10.90 17.98
N VAL A 18 -10.16 11.45 18.88
CA VAL A 18 -11.49 11.97 18.50
C VAL A 18 -11.32 13.28 17.73
N LEU A 19 -11.68 13.29 16.45
CA LEU A 19 -11.66 14.50 15.63
C LEU A 19 -12.91 15.36 15.82
N ARG A 20 -14.09 14.72 15.86
CA ARG A 20 -15.37 15.42 16.02
C ARG A 20 -16.47 14.49 16.50
N VAL A 21 -17.46 15.06 17.16
CA VAL A 21 -18.71 14.39 17.56
C VAL A 21 -19.86 15.01 16.78
N ARG A 22 -20.76 14.16 16.27
CA ARG A 22 -21.97 14.55 15.55
C ARG A 22 -23.18 13.88 16.19
N GLU A 23 -24.33 14.54 16.11
CA GLU A 23 -25.61 13.95 16.48
C GLU A 23 -26.36 13.55 15.20
N SER A 24 -26.80 12.30 15.12
CA SER A 24 -27.62 11.80 14.01
C SER A 24 -28.75 10.93 14.55
N GLY A 25 -30.00 11.41 14.39
CA GLY A 25 -31.19 10.66 14.81
C GLY A 25 -31.27 10.39 16.32
N GLY A 26 -30.78 11.30 17.16
CA GLY A 26 -30.75 11.14 18.63
C GLY A 26 -29.62 10.26 19.16
N VAL A 27 -28.72 9.80 18.28
CA VAL A 27 -27.50 9.06 18.65
C VAL A 27 -26.29 9.93 18.39
N TYR A 28 -25.43 10.06 19.41
CA TYR A 28 -24.15 10.74 19.27
C TYR A 28 -23.09 9.78 18.72
N GLN A 29 -22.42 10.21 17.66
CA GLN A 29 -21.36 9.47 16.98
C GLN A 29 -20.08 10.31 16.96
N ALA A 30 -18.94 9.68 17.22
CA ALA A 30 -17.64 10.32 17.12
C ALA A 30 -16.84 9.76 15.96
N ASP A 31 -16.19 10.66 15.22
CA ASP A 31 -15.20 10.33 14.21
C ASP A 31 -13.84 10.22 14.89
N VAL A 32 -13.30 9.01 14.92
CA VAL A 32 -12.03 8.68 15.57
C VAL A 32 -11.00 8.31 14.53
N VAL A 33 -9.82 8.93 14.60
CA VAL A 33 -8.68 8.60 13.74
C VAL A 33 -7.71 7.69 14.46
N PHE A 34 -7.38 6.58 13.80
CA PHE A 34 -6.33 5.66 14.23
C PHE A 34 -5.13 5.82 13.29
N ASP A 35 -3.98 6.17 13.85
CA ASP A 35 -2.70 6.15 13.14
C ASP A 35 -2.21 4.70 13.08
N ARG A 36 -2.19 4.11 11.87
CA ARG A 36 -1.59 2.80 11.61
C ARG A 36 -0.37 2.93 10.70
N VAL A 37 0.48 1.90 10.70
CA VAL A 37 1.67 1.79 9.83
C VAL A 37 1.31 1.92 8.33
N GLY A 38 0.06 1.65 7.93
CA GLY A 38 -0.46 1.80 6.56
C GLY A 38 -1.25 3.08 6.28
N GLY A 39 -1.28 4.05 7.21
CA GLY A 39 -2.00 5.32 7.05
C GLY A 39 -3.03 5.60 8.15
N ARG A 40 -3.67 6.78 8.05
CA ARG A 40 -4.74 7.21 8.97
C ARG A 40 -6.06 6.57 8.58
N ARG A 41 -6.68 5.84 9.52
CA ARG A 41 -8.00 5.25 9.35
C ARG A 41 -9.02 6.03 10.17
N LEU A 42 -10.03 6.56 9.50
CA LEU A 42 -11.17 7.23 10.13
C LEU A 42 -12.28 6.20 10.36
N GLU A 43 -12.73 6.08 11.59
CA GLU A 43 -13.89 5.24 11.96
C GLU A 43 -14.93 6.12 12.66
N THR A 44 -16.18 6.04 12.20
CA THR A 44 -17.33 6.70 12.85
C THR A 44 -18.00 5.68 13.76
N VAL A 45 -17.93 5.92 15.07
CA VAL A 45 -18.46 5.00 16.08
C VAL A 45 -19.37 5.73 17.06
N PRO A 46 -20.42 5.07 17.57
CA PRO A 46 -21.28 5.67 18.57
C PRO A 46 -20.51 5.89 19.89
N LEU A 47 -20.83 6.98 20.61
CA LEU A 47 -20.10 7.41 21.82
C LEU A 47 -20.10 6.35 22.93
N ASP A 48 -21.14 5.52 23.00
CA ASP A 48 -21.28 4.43 23.97
C ASP A 48 -20.21 3.34 23.83
N ARG A 49 -19.60 3.22 22.65
CA ARG A 49 -18.52 2.28 22.38
C ARG A 49 -17.12 2.85 22.63
N LEU A 50 -17.02 4.13 22.98
CA LEU A 50 -15.74 4.79 23.22
C LEU A 50 -15.37 4.76 24.69
N GLN A 51 -14.16 4.29 24.97
CA GLN A 51 -13.56 4.33 26.30
C GLN A 51 -12.36 5.27 26.28
N ARG A 52 -12.24 6.13 27.29
CA ARG A 52 -11.07 7.00 27.43
C ARG A 52 -9.82 6.12 27.56
N ALA A 53 -8.84 6.36 26.70
CA ALA A 53 -7.55 5.70 26.80
C ALA A 53 -6.74 6.44 27.89
N PRO A 54 -6.40 5.80 29.02
CA PRO A 54 -5.55 6.43 30.02
C PRO A 54 -4.15 6.67 29.45
N ASP A 55 -3.55 7.78 29.84
CA ASP A 55 -2.17 8.10 29.47
C ASP A 55 -1.17 7.16 30.17
N LEU A 56 0.06 7.04 29.65
CA LEU A 56 1.10 6.18 30.21
C LEU A 56 1.36 6.49 31.69
N PHE A 57 1.36 7.77 32.07
CA PHE A 57 1.54 8.18 33.46
C PHE A 57 0.33 7.82 34.34
N GLU A 58 -0.89 7.93 33.81
CA GLU A 58 -2.11 7.50 34.53
C GLU A 58 -2.10 5.98 34.76
N ARG A 59 -1.77 5.19 33.73
CA ARG A 59 -1.64 3.72 33.84
C ARG A 59 -0.59 3.30 34.86
N LEU A 60 0.59 3.92 34.80
CA LEU A 60 1.69 3.64 35.73
C LEU A 60 1.30 4.00 37.18
N SER A 61 0.63 5.14 37.38
CA SER A 61 0.15 5.55 38.70
C SER A 61 -0.93 4.63 39.27
N ALA A 62 -1.72 3.99 38.40
CA ALA A 62 -2.72 3.00 38.76
C ALA A 62 -2.13 1.58 38.95
N GLY A 63 -0.83 1.39 38.72
CA GLY A 63 -0.18 0.08 38.76
C GLY A 63 -0.56 -0.85 37.60
N ASP A 64 -1.21 -0.33 36.56
CA ASP A 64 -1.55 -1.05 35.33
C ASP A 64 -0.31 -1.14 34.43
N VAL A 65 0.48 -2.19 34.67
CA VAL A 65 1.68 -2.52 33.89
C VAL A 65 1.38 -3.69 32.96
N ASP A 66 1.78 -3.53 31.70
CA ASP A 66 1.70 -4.62 30.72
C ASP A 66 2.60 -5.79 31.17
N SER A 67 2.27 -7.01 30.74
CA SER A 67 3.15 -8.17 30.91
C SER A 67 4.53 -7.87 30.30
N PRO A 68 5.65 -8.31 30.91
CA PRO A 68 6.99 -8.11 30.35
C PRO A 68 7.12 -8.62 28.90
N LEU A 69 6.39 -9.69 28.56
CA LEU A 69 6.34 -10.24 27.21
C LEU A 69 5.63 -9.29 26.25
N ASP A 70 4.47 -8.75 26.63
CA ASP A 70 3.71 -7.82 25.80
C ASP A 70 4.48 -6.51 25.59
N PHE A 71 5.19 -6.04 26.62
CA PHE A 71 6.09 -4.90 26.51
C PHE A 71 7.21 -5.17 25.50
N LEU A 72 7.87 -6.33 25.59
CA LEU A 72 8.90 -6.74 24.65
C LEU A 72 8.35 -6.85 23.21
N LEU A 73 7.18 -7.47 23.04
CA LEU A 73 6.55 -7.60 21.71
C LEU A 73 6.19 -6.23 21.12
N LYS A 74 5.63 -5.32 21.93
CA LYS A 74 5.38 -3.93 21.50
C LYS A 74 6.67 -3.23 21.13
N GLN A 75 7.73 -3.39 21.92
CA GLN A 75 9.05 -2.81 21.64
C GLN A 75 9.63 -3.35 20.33
N LEU A 76 9.59 -4.67 20.11
CA LEU A 76 10.03 -5.30 18.86
C LEU A 76 9.17 -4.82 17.68
N ALA A 77 7.84 -4.74 17.83
CA ALA A 77 6.95 -4.19 16.82
C ALA A 77 7.27 -2.74 16.44
N TYR A 78 7.68 -1.91 17.40
CA TYR A 78 8.15 -0.55 17.13
C TYR A 78 9.52 -0.49 16.46
N GLN A 79 10.41 -1.45 16.75
CA GLN A 79 11.76 -1.52 16.18
C GLN A 79 11.76 -2.11 14.76
N LEU A 80 10.81 -2.99 14.43
CA LEU A 80 10.72 -3.65 13.12
C LEU A 80 10.62 -2.67 11.93
N PRO A 81 9.83 -1.57 11.98
CA PRO A 81 9.83 -0.55 10.92
C PRO A 81 11.17 0.15 10.74
N LEU A 82 11.90 0.40 11.83
CA LEU A 82 13.20 1.10 11.81
C LEU A 82 14.32 0.17 11.31
N ALA A 83 14.24 -1.11 11.63
CA ALA A 83 15.14 -2.15 11.12
C ALA A 83 14.87 -2.51 9.65
N ASN A 84 13.75 -2.05 9.08
CA ASN A 84 13.32 -2.37 7.72
C ASN A 84 13.89 -1.45 6.63
N ALA A 85 14.91 -0.65 6.96
CA ALA A 85 15.51 0.34 6.06
C ALA A 85 16.13 -0.27 4.78
N GLY A 86 16.35 -1.59 4.73
CA GLY A 86 16.90 -2.32 3.57
C GLY A 86 15.94 -3.31 2.92
N GLY A 87 14.68 -3.42 3.36
CA GLY A 87 13.73 -4.37 2.79
C GLY A 87 13.87 -5.83 3.26
N ASP A 88 14.76 -6.14 4.21
CA ASP A 88 14.99 -7.50 4.74
C ASP A 88 13.78 -8.14 5.46
N LEU A 89 12.79 -7.35 5.89
CA LEU A 89 11.52 -7.87 6.42
C LEU A 89 10.36 -7.63 5.46
N SER A 90 10.64 -7.24 4.21
CA SER A 90 9.70 -7.37 3.12
C SER A 90 9.39 -8.86 2.98
N ASN A 91 8.12 -9.21 3.01
CA ASN A 91 7.64 -10.56 2.73
C ASN A 91 7.83 -10.95 1.24
N SER A 92 8.85 -10.40 0.56
CA SER A 92 9.37 -10.83 -0.72
C SER A 92 10.13 -12.11 -0.48
N ARG A 93 9.66 -13.19 -1.12
CA ARG A 93 10.22 -14.54 -1.04
C ARG A 93 11.58 -14.66 -1.77
N THR A 94 12.31 -13.56 -1.91
CA THR A 94 13.48 -13.40 -2.76
C THR A 94 14.53 -12.59 -2.00
N ASP A 95 15.72 -13.17 -1.79
CA ASP A 95 16.87 -12.44 -1.26
C ASP A 95 17.22 -11.33 -2.27
N LEU A 96 17.00 -10.07 -1.89
CA LEU A 96 17.31 -8.93 -2.75
C LEU A 96 18.83 -8.80 -2.87
N LEU A 97 19.34 -8.68 -4.09
CA LEU A 97 20.77 -8.54 -4.30
C LEU A 97 21.18 -7.08 -4.06
N PRO A 98 22.36 -6.80 -3.46
CA PRO A 98 22.79 -5.43 -3.16
C PRO A 98 22.75 -4.47 -4.35
N HIS A 99 23.07 -4.96 -5.57
CA HIS A 99 23.02 -4.13 -6.78
C HIS A 99 21.58 -3.71 -7.15
N GLN A 100 20.56 -4.52 -6.85
CA GLN A 100 19.15 -4.21 -7.12
C GLN A 100 18.64 -3.10 -6.19
N ILE A 101 19.10 -3.11 -4.94
CA ILE A 101 18.81 -2.06 -3.96
C ILE A 101 19.46 -0.74 -4.39
N LEU A 102 20.75 -0.78 -4.75
CA LEU A 102 21.48 0.41 -5.21
C LEU A 102 20.85 1.01 -6.48
N LEU A 103 20.50 0.16 -7.46
CA LEU A 103 19.81 0.60 -8.67
C LEU A 103 18.46 1.29 -8.36
N THR A 104 17.71 0.76 -7.40
CA THR A 104 16.44 1.38 -7.00
C THR A 104 16.68 2.75 -6.38
N LEU A 105 17.64 2.88 -5.46
CA LEU A 105 17.98 4.15 -4.84
C LEU A 105 18.42 5.18 -5.89
N ASP A 106 19.30 4.80 -6.82
CA ASP A 106 19.77 5.66 -7.90
C ASP A 106 18.61 6.17 -8.79
N ILE A 107 17.63 5.31 -9.09
CA ILE A 107 16.46 5.67 -9.90
C ILE A 107 15.54 6.63 -9.15
N ILE A 108 15.32 6.41 -7.85
CA ILE A 108 14.43 7.21 -7.02
C ILE A 108 15.02 8.58 -6.70
N GLU A 109 16.33 8.66 -6.45
CA GLU A 109 17.01 9.93 -6.14
C GLU A 109 17.32 10.78 -7.39
N SER A 110 17.33 10.15 -8.57
CA SER A 110 17.68 10.85 -9.79
C SER A 110 16.57 11.81 -10.25
N PRO A 111 16.93 13.05 -10.63
CA PRO A 111 15.96 14.04 -11.11
C PRO A 111 15.38 13.70 -12.50
N ARG A 112 15.93 12.68 -13.18
CA ARG A 112 15.46 12.22 -14.49
C ARG A 112 14.39 11.14 -14.29
N ARG A 113 13.35 11.13 -15.13
CA ARG A 113 12.24 10.16 -15.03
C ARG A 113 12.31 9.02 -16.05
N ARG A 114 13.38 8.92 -16.83
CA ARG A 114 13.52 7.94 -17.93
C ARG A 114 14.85 7.21 -17.78
N PHE A 115 14.76 5.90 -17.57
CA PHE A 115 15.91 5.03 -17.38
C PHE A 115 15.84 3.86 -18.36
N LEU A 116 17.01 3.37 -18.74
CA LEU A 116 17.17 2.12 -19.45
C LEU A 116 17.98 1.21 -18.55
N ILE A 117 17.35 0.15 -18.05
CA ILE A 117 18.01 -0.89 -17.26
C ILE A 117 18.41 -2.00 -18.23
N ALA A 118 19.70 -2.32 -18.28
CA ALA A 118 20.28 -3.22 -19.28
C ALA A 118 21.07 -4.37 -18.64
N ASP A 119 20.57 -4.95 -17.55
CA ASP A 119 21.21 -6.11 -16.91
C ASP A 119 21.08 -7.38 -17.76
N GLU A 120 21.81 -8.44 -17.41
CA GLU A 120 21.70 -9.74 -18.09
C GLU A 120 20.29 -10.34 -17.99
N VAL A 121 19.98 -11.23 -18.94
CA VAL A 121 18.71 -11.95 -18.98
C VAL A 121 18.66 -12.92 -17.80
N GLY A 122 17.63 -12.81 -16.95
CA GLY A 122 17.44 -13.68 -15.79
C GLY A 122 17.89 -13.12 -14.43
N LEU A 123 18.48 -11.93 -14.38
CA LEU A 123 18.96 -11.31 -13.13
C LEU A 123 17.89 -10.62 -12.27
N GLY A 124 16.60 -10.73 -12.62
CA GLY A 124 15.51 -10.22 -11.77
C GLY A 124 14.99 -8.82 -12.10
N LYS A 125 14.88 -8.46 -13.39
CA LYS A 125 14.24 -7.20 -13.83
C LYS A 125 12.83 -6.99 -13.28
N THR A 126 12.07 -8.07 -13.12
CA THR A 126 10.74 -8.00 -12.47
C THR A 126 10.86 -7.61 -11.00
N ILE A 127 11.89 -8.13 -10.31
CA ILE A 127 12.19 -7.82 -8.91
C ILE A 127 12.60 -6.37 -8.77
N GLU A 128 13.52 -5.88 -9.61
CA GLU A 128 13.92 -4.47 -9.64
C GLU A 128 12.73 -3.55 -9.91
N THR A 129 11.90 -3.88 -10.90
CA THR A 129 10.70 -3.10 -11.22
C THR A 129 9.70 -3.10 -10.06
N GLY A 130 9.53 -4.24 -9.39
CA GLY A 130 8.69 -4.34 -8.20
C GLY A 130 9.22 -3.51 -7.02
N LEU A 131 10.54 -3.49 -6.84
CA LEU A 131 11.21 -2.70 -5.80
C LEU A 131 11.03 -1.19 -6.06
N ILE A 132 11.25 -0.75 -7.29
CA ILE A 132 11.02 0.64 -7.73
C ILE A 132 9.55 1.02 -7.55
N ALA A 133 8.62 0.20 -8.04
CA ALA A 133 7.19 0.47 -7.92
C ALA A 133 6.76 0.61 -6.46
N ARG A 134 7.22 -0.31 -5.60
CA ARG A 134 6.93 -0.28 -4.16
C ARG A 134 7.45 0.99 -3.50
N GLU A 135 8.67 1.40 -3.81
CA GLU A 135 9.27 2.61 -3.23
C GLU A 135 8.54 3.88 -3.69
N LEU A 136 8.19 3.97 -4.98
CA LEU A 136 7.38 5.06 -5.51
C LEU A 136 6.01 5.16 -4.82
N PHE A 137 5.34 4.03 -4.57
CA PHE A 137 4.08 4.01 -3.84
C PHE A 137 4.27 4.42 -2.37
N ALA A 138 5.32 3.95 -1.70
CA ALA A 138 5.61 4.29 -0.31
C ALA A 138 5.85 5.80 -0.13
N ARG A 139 6.51 6.44 -1.10
CA ARG A 139 6.76 7.89 -1.12
C ARG A 139 5.59 8.72 -1.66
N ARG A 140 4.52 8.07 -2.15
CA ARG A 140 3.39 8.71 -2.85
C ARG A 140 3.82 9.54 -4.06
N GLU A 141 4.88 9.12 -4.74
CA GLU A 141 5.39 9.78 -5.94
C GLU A 141 4.76 9.24 -7.23
N ALA A 142 4.20 8.03 -7.17
CA ALA A 142 3.39 7.46 -8.22
C ALA A 142 2.10 6.88 -7.64
N GLU A 143 0.96 7.21 -8.25
CA GLU A 143 -0.32 6.57 -7.98
C GLU A 143 -0.67 5.57 -9.08
N ARG A 144 -0.21 5.83 -10.31
CA ARG A 144 -0.48 5.03 -11.50
C ARG A 144 0.78 4.44 -12.13
N ILE A 145 0.75 3.15 -12.46
CA ILE A 145 1.84 2.43 -13.14
C ILE A 145 1.28 1.59 -14.27
N LEU A 146 1.88 1.72 -15.46
CA LEU A 146 1.63 0.87 -16.62
C LEU A 146 2.89 0.07 -16.96
N ILE A 147 2.75 -1.25 -16.97
CA ILE A 147 3.80 -2.18 -17.37
C ILE A 147 3.47 -2.73 -18.76
N ILE A 148 4.41 -2.60 -19.69
CA ILE A 148 4.26 -3.12 -21.06
C ILE A 148 5.24 -4.27 -21.25
N CYS A 149 4.73 -5.45 -21.57
CA CYS A 149 5.56 -6.65 -21.78
C CYS A 149 5.04 -7.51 -22.94
N PRO A 150 5.81 -8.51 -23.42
CA PRO A 150 5.29 -9.52 -24.35
C PRO A 150 4.08 -10.27 -23.76
N ALA A 151 3.12 -10.66 -24.62
CA ALA A 151 1.85 -11.26 -24.18
C ALA A 151 2.03 -12.50 -23.28
N GLY A 152 2.99 -13.35 -23.60
CA GLY A 152 3.29 -14.57 -22.84
C GLY A 152 3.88 -14.34 -21.44
N LEU A 153 4.33 -13.11 -21.14
CA LEU A 153 4.94 -12.77 -19.84
C LEU A 153 3.99 -12.02 -18.91
N THR A 154 2.84 -11.55 -19.39
CA THR A 154 1.89 -10.73 -18.61
C THR A 154 1.48 -11.39 -17.28
N ARG A 155 1.14 -12.68 -17.32
CA ARG A 155 0.78 -13.46 -16.13
C ARG A 155 1.93 -13.67 -15.16
N ASN A 156 3.15 -13.92 -15.66
CA ASN A 156 4.33 -14.09 -14.82
C ASN A 156 4.64 -12.78 -14.08
N TRP A 157 4.59 -11.64 -14.79
CA TRP A 157 4.75 -10.32 -14.19
C TRP A 157 3.72 -10.09 -13.07
N GLN A 158 2.45 -10.36 -13.36
CA GLN A 158 1.37 -10.20 -12.39
C GLN A 158 1.57 -11.09 -11.15
N GLN A 159 1.98 -12.34 -11.36
CA GLN A 159 2.24 -13.28 -10.28
C GLN A 159 3.45 -12.88 -9.44
N GLU A 160 4.59 -12.55 -10.06
CA GLU A 160 5.81 -12.13 -9.35
C GLU A 160 5.58 -10.83 -8.56
N LEU A 161 4.90 -9.84 -9.13
CA LEU A 161 4.58 -8.58 -8.43
C LEU A 161 3.65 -8.81 -7.24
N ARG A 162 2.69 -9.73 -7.36
CA ARG A 162 1.78 -10.10 -6.28
C ARG A 162 2.49 -10.89 -5.19
N ASP A 163 3.25 -11.91 -5.57
CA ASP A 163 3.83 -12.88 -4.64
C ASP A 163 5.07 -12.31 -3.93
N CYS A 164 5.90 -11.53 -4.64
CA CYS A 164 7.11 -10.93 -4.09
C CYS A 164 6.82 -9.57 -3.44
N PHE A 165 5.97 -8.72 -4.03
CA PHE A 165 5.82 -7.33 -3.56
C PHE A 165 4.44 -7.01 -3.00
N ARG A 166 3.49 -7.96 -3.04
CA ARG A 166 2.08 -7.73 -2.67
C ARG A 166 1.45 -6.57 -3.46
N LEU A 167 1.92 -6.36 -4.69
CA LEU A 167 1.39 -5.35 -5.59
C LEU A 167 0.35 -6.01 -6.51
N HIS A 168 -0.87 -5.51 -6.44
CA HIS A 168 -1.96 -5.94 -7.31
C HIS A 168 -1.93 -5.11 -8.60
N PHE A 169 -1.84 -5.80 -9.73
CA PHE A 169 -1.91 -5.25 -11.07
C PHE A 169 -2.97 -6.02 -11.86
N ASP A 170 -3.73 -5.31 -12.69
CA ASP A 170 -4.75 -5.88 -13.56
C ASP A 170 -4.23 -5.98 -14.99
N ILE A 171 -4.42 -7.13 -15.63
CA ILE A 171 -3.97 -7.38 -16.99
C ILE A 171 -5.05 -6.94 -17.99
N LEU A 172 -4.69 -6.01 -18.87
CA LEU A 172 -5.55 -5.59 -19.97
C LEU A 172 -5.78 -6.75 -20.96
N GLY A 173 -7.05 -7.06 -21.20
CA GLY A 173 -7.50 -8.15 -22.07
C GLY A 173 -7.65 -9.50 -21.37
N ILE A 174 -7.29 -9.61 -20.09
CA ILE A 174 -7.50 -10.81 -19.27
C ILE A 174 -8.39 -10.49 -18.07
N ASP A 175 -7.99 -9.53 -17.24
CA ASP A 175 -8.70 -9.18 -16.00
C ASP A 175 -9.77 -8.11 -16.27
N PHE A 176 -9.50 -7.21 -17.20
CA PHE A 176 -10.47 -6.23 -17.66
C PHE A 176 -10.32 -5.96 -19.17
N ALA A 177 -11.39 -5.50 -19.80
CA ALA A 177 -11.41 -5.16 -21.23
C ALA A 177 -11.48 -3.64 -21.42
N ASP A 178 -10.90 -3.15 -22.52
CA ASP A 178 -11.03 -1.75 -22.95
C ASP A 178 -12.35 -1.54 -23.72
N THR A 179 -13.48 -1.77 -23.04
CA THR A 179 -14.83 -1.68 -23.63
C THR A 179 -15.48 -0.31 -23.44
N GLY A 180 -14.83 0.66 -22.80
CA GLY A 180 -15.40 1.99 -22.58
C GLY A 180 -14.39 3.06 -22.17
N TYR A 181 -14.75 4.33 -22.36
CA TYR A 181 -13.91 5.51 -22.10
C TYR A 181 -13.35 5.59 -20.66
N PHE A 182 -14.08 5.04 -19.69
CA PHE A 182 -13.70 5.07 -18.26
C PHE A 182 -12.87 3.87 -17.81
N SER A 183 -12.65 2.86 -18.67
CA SER A 183 -11.99 1.60 -18.25
C SER A 183 -10.57 1.85 -17.72
N TRP A 184 -9.85 2.81 -18.32
CA TRP A 184 -8.51 3.21 -17.90
C TRP A 184 -8.48 4.14 -16.67
N GLU A 185 -9.60 4.78 -16.34
CA GLU A 185 -9.66 5.71 -15.20
C GLU A 185 -9.84 4.99 -13.87
N THR A 186 -10.43 3.79 -13.91
CA THR A 186 -10.71 2.96 -12.73
C THR A 186 -9.53 2.07 -12.33
N HIS A 187 -8.54 1.89 -13.21
CA HIS A 187 -7.40 0.98 -12.98
C HIS A 187 -6.09 1.75 -12.95
N ASP A 188 -5.54 1.96 -11.76
CA ASP A 188 -4.28 2.69 -11.57
C ASP A 188 -3.04 1.82 -11.83
N ARG A 189 -3.17 0.49 -11.80
CA ARG A 189 -2.04 -0.46 -11.88
C ARG A 189 -2.30 -1.49 -12.96
N VAL A 190 -1.75 -1.26 -14.14
CA VAL A 190 -2.10 -2.05 -15.33
C VAL A 190 -0.87 -2.74 -15.92
N ILE A 191 -1.04 -4.00 -16.31
CA ILE A 191 -0.12 -4.73 -17.18
C ILE A 191 -0.79 -4.89 -18.54
N ALA A 192 -0.10 -4.53 -19.62
CA ALA A 192 -0.62 -4.66 -20.97
C ALA A 192 0.42 -5.32 -21.88
N SER A 193 -0.07 -6.10 -22.84
CA SER A 193 0.80 -6.65 -23.87
C SER A 193 1.09 -5.62 -24.96
N ILE A 194 2.27 -5.69 -25.57
CA ILE A 194 2.63 -4.86 -26.74
C ILE A 194 1.58 -5.03 -27.86
N ASP A 195 1.08 -6.25 -28.06
CA ASP A 195 0.11 -6.56 -29.10
C ASP A 195 -1.26 -5.94 -28.79
N THR A 196 -1.70 -6.00 -27.53
CA THR A 196 -2.96 -5.40 -27.07
C THR A 196 -2.95 -3.88 -27.22
N ILE A 197 -1.83 -3.21 -26.92
CA ILE A 197 -1.69 -1.76 -27.07
C ILE A 197 -1.68 -1.35 -28.56
N LYS A 198 -1.16 -2.19 -29.44
CA LYS A 198 -1.08 -1.90 -30.89
C LYS A 198 -2.40 -2.09 -31.63
N GLN A 199 -3.35 -2.83 -31.07
CA GLN A 199 -4.64 -3.04 -31.72
C GLN A 199 -5.40 -1.71 -31.80
N PRO A 200 -5.77 -1.25 -33.02
CA PRO A 200 -6.57 -0.03 -33.16
C PRO A 200 -7.88 -0.21 -32.39
N ARG A 201 -8.29 0.84 -31.67
CA ARG A 201 -9.62 0.90 -31.06
C ARG A 201 -10.65 0.46 -32.09
N ALA A 202 -11.41 -0.60 -31.80
CA ALA A 202 -12.60 -0.95 -32.56
C ALA A 202 -13.68 0.12 -32.27
N GLY A 203 -13.50 1.31 -32.85
CA GLY A 203 -14.26 2.50 -32.48
C GLY A 203 -14.21 3.65 -33.49
N SER A 204 -13.83 3.39 -34.75
CA SER A 204 -13.92 4.36 -35.84
C SER A 204 -14.58 3.79 -37.11
N ALA A 205 -15.54 2.87 -36.95
CA ALA A 205 -16.31 2.30 -38.06
C ALA A 205 -17.83 2.55 -37.94
N LEU A 206 -18.27 3.48 -37.07
CA LEU A 206 -19.68 3.82 -36.87
C LEU A 206 -20.04 5.28 -37.20
N TRP A 207 -19.18 6.03 -37.90
CA TRP A 207 -19.48 7.37 -38.39
C TRP A 207 -19.24 7.50 -39.90
N ALA A 208 -19.83 6.59 -40.68
CA ALA A 208 -20.02 6.81 -42.12
C ALA A 208 -21.41 6.28 -42.49
N SER A 209 -22.43 7.04 -42.12
CA SER A 209 -23.80 6.95 -42.62
C SER A 209 -24.33 8.37 -42.73
#